data_AF-A0A7V5C765-F1
#
_entry.id   AF-A0A7V5C765-F1
#
_cell.length_a   1.000
_cell.length_b   1.000
_cell.length_c   1.000
_cell.angle_alpha   90.00
_cell.angle_beta   90.00
_cell.angle_gamma   90.00
#
_symmetry.space_group_name_H-M   'P 1'
#
loop_
_entity.id
_entity.type
_entity.pdbx_description
1 polymer ?
#
loop_
_entity_poly.entity_id
_entity_poly.type
_entity_poly.pdbx_seq_one_letter_code
_entity_poly.pdbx_strand_id
1 'polypeptide(L)'
;MIVSIEESVFNQYDSKPTEIINLFSFGLECRHYILTRPIFDETDQDSLINAWLNRLDPPILKDQFGHVLKTGIEGVVKEPFLDLTIHTVAGDESKWDETPPKLTLSDTCQILNQPLRIILENSRNDLAFLKCILPREWEEKLSECVEKKWVEPFNAGGIGEMKEQVMLFYDQHKEILRSWLLFDSDAKKPGCPSETSKALGSVCENYGFAYHQLKRRAIENYIPVKAIFAWIYHSNRIRKLHKERAKAFKELRSEQRHHYDMKHGLEKDEKSGGSPLFQDIDPKSRQHLLTGFGNIAELFKQSNFDIQYEWLLKDGQDSEIQEIIQSLFKRM
;
A
#
# COMPACT_ATOMS: atom_id res chain seq x y z
N MET A 1 -9.29 5.40 -6.15
CA MET A 1 -9.42 5.09 -7.59
C MET A 1 -10.32 6.13 -8.25
N ILE A 2 -10.03 6.52 -9.50
CA ILE A 2 -10.86 7.43 -10.29
C ILE A 2 -11.71 6.61 -11.27
N VAL A 3 -13.03 6.84 -11.26
CA VAL A 3 -13.99 6.21 -12.16
C VAL A 3 -14.54 7.29 -13.06
N SER A 4 -14.22 7.24 -14.35
CA SER A 4 -14.69 8.21 -15.32
C SER A 4 -15.73 7.58 -16.23
N ILE A 5 -16.98 8.03 -16.13
CA ILE A 5 -18.12 7.44 -16.83
C ILE A 5 -18.39 8.21 -18.12
N GLU A 6 -18.40 7.51 -19.26
CA GLU A 6 -18.84 8.11 -20.52
C GLU A 6 -20.32 8.47 -20.47
N GLU A 7 -20.66 9.63 -21.02
CA GLU A 7 -22.04 10.13 -21.07
C GLU A 7 -23.01 9.15 -21.78
N SER A 8 -22.50 8.36 -22.73
CA SER A 8 -23.25 7.31 -23.42
C SER A 8 -23.83 6.24 -22.47
N VAL A 9 -23.22 6.01 -21.31
CA VAL A 9 -23.71 5.07 -20.28
C VAL A 9 -25.08 5.50 -19.75
N PHE A 10 -25.33 6.81 -19.65
CA PHE A 10 -26.58 7.35 -19.12
C PHE A 10 -27.77 7.21 -20.10
N ASN A 11 -27.51 6.97 -21.39
CA ASN A 11 -28.56 6.64 -22.36
C ASN A 11 -29.10 5.22 -22.18
N GLN A 12 -28.31 4.31 -21.62
CA GLN A 12 -28.71 2.92 -21.38
C GLN A 12 -29.40 2.73 -20.02
N TYR A 13 -29.65 3.82 -19.28
CA TYR A 13 -30.16 3.80 -17.91
C TYR A 13 -31.42 2.95 -17.71
N ASP A 14 -32.36 3.02 -18.65
CA ASP A 14 -33.64 2.29 -18.55
C ASP A 14 -33.44 0.77 -18.49
N SER A 15 -32.28 0.27 -18.93
CA SER A 15 -31.95 -1.16 -18.89
C SER A 15 -31.24 -1.62 -17.61
N LYS A 16 -30.54 -0.73 -16.89
CA LYS A 16 -29.71 -1.08 -15.71
C LYS A 16 -29.67 -0.01 -14.60
N PRO A 17 -30.82 0.42 -14.05
CA PRO A 17 -30.87 1.53 -13.09
C PRO A 17 -30.11 1.23 -11.79
N THR A 18 -30.08 -0.02 -11.34
CA THR A 18 -29.42 -0.41 -10.08
C THR A 18 -27.90 -0.31 -10.15
N GLU A 19 -27.28 -0.65 -11.29
CA GLU A 19 -25.82 -0.65 -11.40
C GLU A 19 -25.26 0.78 -11.35
N ILE A 20 -25.92 1.74 -12.00
CA ILE A 20 -25.46 3.14 -11.95
C ILE A 20 -25.66 3.73 -10.55
N ILE A 21 -26.77 3.42 -9.87
CA ILE A 21 -26.99 3.83 -8.47
C ILE A 21 -25.89 3.26 -7.57
N ASN A 22 -25.54 1.98 -7.75
CA ASN A 22 -24.47 1.34 -7.01
C ASN A 22 -23.09 1.96 -7.29
N LEU A 23 -22.85 2.43 -8.52
CA LEU A 23 -21.62 3.15 -8.83
C LEU A 23 -21.53 4.46 -8.04
N PHE A 24 -22.63 5.23 -7.98
CA PHE A 24 -22.67 6.49 -7.23
C PHE A 24 -22.64 6.29 -5.71
N SER A 25 -23.12 5.16 -5.18
CA SER A 25 -22.99 4.88 -3.73
C SER A 25 -21.53 4.76 -3.30
N PHE A 26 -20.63 4.26 -4.14
CA PHE A 26 -19.19 4.29 -3.83
C PHE A 26 -18.63 5.71 -3.71
N GLY A 27 -19.17 6.66 -4.48
CA GLY A 27 -18.84 8.07 -4.38
C GLY A 27 -19.40 8.71 -3.11
N LEU A 28 -20.63 8.37 -2.73
CA LEU A 28 -21.25 8.84 -1.48
C LEU A 28 -20.51 8.32 -0.24
N GLU A 29 -19.97 7.12 -0.32
CA GLU A 29 -19.12 6.54 0.71
C GLU A 29 -17.72 7.16 0.76
N CYS A 30 -17.37 8.07 -0.18
CA CYS A 30 -16.02 8.60 -0.37
C CYS A 30 -14.98 7.49 -0.62
N ARG A 31 -15.39 6.33 -1.14
CA ARG A 31 -14.51 5.20 -1.44
C ARG A 31 -13.77 5.43 -2.76
N HIS A 32 -14.45 5.99 -3.75
CA HIS A 32 -13.92 6.21 -5.09
C HIS A 32 -14.35 7.58 -5.63
N TYR A 33 -13.50 8.22 -6.44
CA TYR A 33 -13.85 9.49 -7.10
C TYR A 33 -14.62 9.19 -8.38
N ILE A 34 -15.84 9.70 -8.47
CA ILE A 34 -16.71 9.51 -9.62
C ILE A 34 -16.69 10.78 -10.47
N LEU A 35 -16.29 10.62 -11.73
CA LEU A 35 -16.24 11.66 -12.75
C LEU A 35 -17.07 11.24 -13.96
N THR A 36 -17.40 12.20 -14.82
CA THR A 36 -18.06 11.96 -16.11
C THR A 36 -17.20 12.43 -17.28
N ARG A 37 -17.54 11.96 -18.48
CA ARG A 37 -16.99 12.42 -19.76
C ARG A 37 -18.15 12.75 -20.71
N PRO A 38 -18.38 14.04 -21.06
CA PRO A 38 -17.66 15.23 -20.60
C PRO A 38 -17.76 15.46 -19.08
N ILE A 39 -16.87 16.30 -18.55
CA ILE A 39 -16.86 16.66 -17.12
C ILE A 39 -18.21 17.28 -16.77
N PHE A 40 -18.77 16.86 -15.64
CA PHE A 40 -20.07 17.30 -15.16
C PHE A 40 -20.14 18.83 -15.02
N ASP A 41 -21.12 19.43 -15.68
CA ASP A 41 -21.49 20.83 -15.57
C ASP A 41 -22.99 20.91 -15.31
N GLU A 42 -23.38 21.40 -14.13
CA GLU A 42 -24.80 21.50 -13.76
C GLU A 42 -25.59 22.51 -14.59
N THR A 43 -24.90 23.38 -15.33
CA THR A 43 -25.50 24.42 -16.16
C THR A 43 -25.78 23.97 -17.60
N ASP A 44 -25.21 22.83 -18.01
CA ASP A 44 -25.39 22.27 -19.35
C ASP A 44 -26.75 21.58 -19.51
N GLN A 45 -27.71 22.28 -20.11
CA GLN A 45 -29.07 21.77 -20.30
C GLN A 45 -29.17 20.64 -21.34
N ASP A 46 -28.19 20.53 -22.23
CA ASP A 46 -28.17 19.53 -23.30
C ASP A 46 -27.46 18.23 -22.87
N SER A 47 -26.81 18.21 -21.69
CA SER A 47 -26.13 17.04 -21.17
C SER A 47 -27.09 15.90 -20.84
N LEU A 48 -26.75 14.70 -21.30
CA LEU A 48 -27.47 13.46 -20.97
C LEU A 48 -27.34 13.11 -19.49
N ILE A 49 -26.27 13.56 -18.83
CA ILE A 49 -26.06 13.39 -17.38
C ILE A 49 -27.10 14.21 -16.62
N ASN A 50 -27.29 15.49 -16.98
CA ASN A 50 -28.29 16.34 -16.35
C ASN A 50 -29.72 15.86 -16.64
N ALA A 51 -29.99 15.44 -17.87
CA ALA A 51 -31.27 14.83 -18.23
C ALA A 51 -31.54 13.56 -17.40
N TRP A 52 -30.53 12.71 -17.18
CA TRP A 52 -30.63 11.54 -16.31
C TRP A 52 -30.88 11.92 -14.84
N LEU A 53 -30.08 12.82 -14.27
CA LEU A 53 -30.22 13.29 -12.89
C LEU A 53 -31.63 13.85 -12.60
N ASN A 54 -32.21 14.58 -13.56
CA ASN A 54 -33.56 15.15 -13.45
C ASN A 54 -34.68 14.08 -13.44
N ARG A 55 -34.41 12.85 -13.87
CA ARG A 55 -35.36 11.73 -13.87
C ARG A 55 -35.28 10.88 -12.60
N LEU A 56 -34.34 11.15 -11.70
CA LEU A 56 -34.17 10.36 -10.47
C LEU A 56 -35.32 10.62 -9.48
N ASP A 57 -35.80 9.53 -8.89
CA ASP A 57 -36.82 9.52 -7.84
C ASP A 57 -36.31 8.63 -6.68
N PRO A 58 -36.29 9.10 -5.42
CA PRO A 58 -36.71 10.43 -4.96
C PRO A 58 -35.81 11.58 -5.43
N PRO A 59 -36.33 12.83 -5.52
CA PRO A 59 -35.57 14.00 -5.98
C PRO A 59 -34.27 14.25 -5.21
N ILE A 60 -34.17 13.80 -3.95
CA ILE A 60 -32.95 13.92 -3.14
C ILE A 60 -31.74 13.20 -3.77
N LEU A 61 -31.96 12.15 -4.59
CA LEU A 61 -30.88 11.44 -5.28
C LEU A 61 -30.17 12.34 -6.30
N LYS A 62 -30.90 13.27 -6.95
CA LYS A 62 -30.31 14.25 -7.85
C LYS A 62 -29.26 15.09 -7.11
N ASP A 63 -29.61 15.62 -5.95
CA ASP A 63 -28.72 16.47 -5.16
C ASP A 63 -27.52 15.67 -4.64
N GLN A 64 -27.75 14.45 -4.16
CA GLN A 64 -26.69 13.55 -3.69
C GLN A 64 -25.70 13.18 -4.79
N PHE A 65 -26.18 12.78 -5.97
CA PHE A 65 -25.33 12.38 -7.09
C PHE A 65 -24.65 13.58 -7.73
N GLY A 66 -25.33 14.72 -7.83
CA GLY A 66 -24.71 15.98 -8.23
C GLY A 66 -23.57 16.38 -7.28
N HIS A 67 -23.75 16.19 -5.97
CA HIS A 67 -22.69 16.41 -4.98
C HIS A 67 -21.50 15.48 -5.20
N VAL A 68 -21.73 14.17 -5.42
CA VAL A 68 -20.67 13.19 -5.73
C VAL A 68 -19.83 13.60 -6.94
N LEU A 69 -20.45 14.10 -8.00
CA LEU A 69 -19.72 14.54 -9.19
C LEU A 69 -18.86 15.78 -8.91
N LYS A 70 -19.40 16.75 -8.16
CA LYS A 70 -18.66 17.96 -7.78
C LYS A 70 -17.46 17.63 -6.87
N THR A 71 -17.69 16.83 -5.83
CA THR A 71 -16.61 16.41 -4.91
C THR A 71 -15.61 15.49 -5.60
N GLY A 72 -16.04 14.69 -6.58
CA GLY A 72 -15.18 13.94 -7.49
C GLY A 72 -14.14 14.83 -8.18
N ILE A 73 -14.61 15.92 -8.82
CA ILE A 73 -13.74 16.88 -9.51
C ILE A 73 -12.76 17.54 -8.53
N GLU A 74 -13.26 18.05 -7.41
CA GLU A 74 -12.42 18.70 -6.40
C GLU A 74 -11.37 17.76 -5.80
N GLY A 75 -11.75 16.51 -5.55
CA GLY A 75 -10.89 15.50 -4.94
C GLY A 75 -9.70 15.14 -5.82
N VAL A 76 -9.92 14.93 -7.12
CA VAL A 76 -8.85 14.63 -8.08
C VAL A 76 -7.86 15.81 -8.22
N VAL A 77 -8.31 17.05 -8.06
CA VAL A 77 -7.42 18.22 -8.04
C VAL A 77 -6.57 18.27 -6.76
N LYS A 78 -7.15 17.86 -5.61
CA LYS A 78 -6.47 17.89 -4.30
C LYS A 78 -5.49 16.72 -4.10
N GLU A 79 -5.71 15.57 -4.74
CA GLU A 79 -4.89 14.36 -4.59
C GLU A 79 -4.14 14.01 -5.91
N PRO A 80 -3.06 14.73 -6.27
CA PRO A 80 -2.42 14.62 -7.59
C PRO A 80 -1.69 13.29 -7.85
N PHE A 81 -1.49 12.45 -6.84
CA PHE A 81 -0.90 11.10 -6.99
C PHE A 81 -1.95 10.03 -7.34
N LEU A 82 -3.24 10.38 -7.41
CA LEU A 82 -4.28 9.49 -7.91
C LEU A 82 -4.32 9.53 -9.44
N ASP A 83 -3.79 8.48 -10.07
CA ASP A 83 -3.79 8.31 -11.52
C ASP A 83 -4.35 6.94 -11.95
N LEU A 84 -4.70 6.05 -11.01
CA LEU A 84 -5.45 4.84 -11.34
C LEU A 84 -6.88 5.21 -11.75
N THR A 85 -7.08 5.29 -13.06
CA THR A 85 -8.36 5.60 -13.69
C THR A 85 -8.94 4.36 -14.35
N ILE A 86 -10.26 4.18 -14.26
CA ILE A 86 -11.03 3.29 -15.13
C ILE A 86 -12.05 4.12 -15.91
N HIS A 87 -12.27 3.77 -17.18
CA HIS A 87 -13.30 4.35 -18.02
C HIS A 87 -14.51 3.43 -18.05
N THR A 88 -15.64 3.88 -17.50
CA THR A 88 -16.89 3.14 -17.62
C THR A 88 -17.57 3.53 -18.92
N VAL A 89 -17.74 2.57 -19.82
CA VAL A 89 -18.26 2.76 -21.18
C VAL A 89 -19.56 1.99 -21.39
N ALA A 90 -20.37 2.46 -22.34
CA ALA A 90 -21.56 1.75 -22.78
C ALA A 90 -21.17 0.54 -23.64
N GLY A 91 -21.89 -0.58 -23.52
CA GLY A 91 -21.66 -1.80 -24.30
C GLY A 91 -21.64 -3.08 -23.46
N ASP A 92 -21.32 -4.19 -24.13
CA ASP A 92 -21.40 -5.54 -23.56
C ASP A 92 -20.03 -6.17 -23.25
N GLU A 93 -18.94 -5.57 -23.71
CA GLU A 93 -17.58 -6.10 -23.54
C GLU A 93 -16.61 -5.08 -22.94
N SER A 94 -15.83 -5.54 -21.96
CA SER A 94 -14.77 -4.76 -21.31
C SER A 94 -13.43 -4.96 -22.03
N LYS A 95 -12.68 -3.87 -22.17
CA LYS A 95 -11.33 -3.82 -22.73
C LYS A 95 -10.33 -3.52 -21.62
N TRP A 96 -9.87 -4.61 -21.00
CA TRP A 96 -9.01 -4.58 -19.82
C TRP A 96 -7.59 -4.09 -20.10
N ASP A 97 -7.08 -4.35 -21.31
CA ASP A 97 -5.70 -4.04 -21.71
C ASP A 97 -5.52 -2.60 -22.23
N GLU A 98 -6.61 -1.82 -22.36
CA GLU A 98 -6.49 -0.40 -22.69
C GLU A 98 -5.96 0.40 -21.49
N THR A 99 -5.26 1.50 -21.75
CA THR A 99 -4.73 2.38 -20.69
C THR A 99 -5.35 3.78 -20.83
N PRO A 100 -6.27 4.19 -19.94
CA PRO A 100 -6.83 3.39 -18.84
C PRO A 100 -7.86 2.35 -19.33
N PRO A 101 -8.15 1.29 -18.54
CA PRO A 101 -9.08 0.23 -18.94
C PRO A 101 -10.47 0.79 -19.23
N LYS A 102 -11.10 0.31 -20.30
CA LYS A 102 -12.49 0.64 -20.65
C LYS A 102 -13.39 -0.51 -20.28
N LEU A 103 -14.24 -0.31 -19.28
CA LEU A 103 -15.02 -1.37 -18.65
C LEU A 103 -16.52 -1.11 -18.84
N THR A 104 -17.29 -2.18 -18.98
CA THR A 104 -18.74 -2.08 -18.90
C THR A 104 -19.16 -1.63 -17.50
N LEU A 105 -20.36 -1.06 -17.36
CA LEU A 105 -20.91 -0.66 -16.06
C LEU A 105 -20.92 -1.81 -15.04
N SER A 106 -21.23 -3.03 -15.50
CA SER A 106 -21.26 -4.21 -14.64
C SER A 106 -19.87 -4.60 -14.14
N ASP A 107 -18.87 -4.66 -15.02
CA ASP A 107 -17.48 -4.97 -14.62
C ASP A 107 -16.87 -3.89 -13.73
N THR A 108 -17.17 -2.61 -14.00
CA THR A 108 -16.81 -1.50 -13.10
C THR A 108 -17.37 -1.76 -11.71
N CYS A 109 -18.68 -2.01 -11.58
CA CYS A 109 -19.31 -2.27 -10.28
C CYS A 109 -18.70 -3.49 -9.57
N GLN A 110 -18.34 -4.55 -10.30
CA GLN A 110 -17.70 -5.72 -9.71
C GLN A 110 -16.32 -5.39 -9.13
N ILE A 111 -15.49 -4.63 -9.83
CA ILE A 111 -14.17 -4.20 -9.32
C ILE A 111 -14.30 -3.28 -8.11
N LEU A 112 -15.17 -2.27 -8.20
CA LEU A 112 -15.32 -1.28 -7.13
C LEU A 112 -15.89 -1.90 -5.86
N ASN A 113 -16.68 -2.97 -5.97
CA ASN A 113 -17.13 -3.74 -4.82
C ASN A 113 -15.99 -4.49 -4.12
N GLN A 114 -14.94 -4.91 -4.84
CA GLN A 114 -13.84 -5.68 -4.27
C GLN A 114 -12.94 -4.82 -3.36
N PRO A 115 -12.59 -5.32 -2.16
CA PRO A 115 -11.59 -4.65 -1.33
C PRO A 115 -10.24 -4.63 -2.06
N LEU A 116 -9.43 -3.62 -1.77
CA LEU A 116 -8.03 -3.63 -2.16
C LEU A 116 -7.31 -4.64 -1.26
N ARG A 117 -6.77 -5.71 -1.83
CA ARG A 117 -5.93 -6.65 -1.10
C ARG A 117 -4.53 -6.09 -0.93
N ILE A 118 -4.11 -5.92 0.32
CA ILE A 118 -2.71 -5.62 0.66
C ILE A 118 -2.05 -6.96 0.98
N ILE A 119 -1.29 -7.49 0.03
CA ILE A 119 -0.64 -8.80 0.13
C ILE A 119 0.70 -8.63 0.83
N LEU A 120 0.85 -9.32 1.96
CA LEU A 120 1.97 -9.19 2.90
C LEU A 120 2.56 -10.56 3.23
N GLU A 121 3.85 -10.62 3.56
CA GLU A 121 4.48 -11.87 3.99
C GLU A 121 3.88 -12.35 5.32
N ASN A 122 3.79 -11.43 6.28
CA ASN A 122 3.18 -11.59 7.58
C ASN A 122 2.20 -10.44 7.84
N SER A 123 0.93 -10.65 7.54
CA SER A 123 -0.08 -9.58 7.64
C SER A 123 -0.19 -8.96 9.03
N ARG A 124 0.23 -9.65 10.09
CA ARG A 124 0.22 -9.12 11.45
C ARG A 124 1.33 -8.10 11.69
N ASN A 125 2.55 -8.36 11.24
CA ASN A 125 3.69 -7.49 11.49
C ASN A 125 3.87 -6.45 10.39
N ASP A 126 3.65 -6.83 9.13
CA ASP A 126 3.85 -5.92 8.00
C ASP A 126 2.75 -4.85 7.92
N LEU A 127 1.52 -5.18 8.30
CA LEU A 127 0.46 -4.17 8.42
C LEU A 127 0.73 -3.22 9.58
N ALA A 128 1.24 -3.72 10.71
CA ALA A 128 1.64 -2.88 11.83
C ALA A 128 2.80 -1.96 11.43
N PHE A 129 3.75 -2.48 10.65
CA PHE A 129 4.82 -1.68 10.04
C PHE A 129 4.25 -0.57 9.16
N LEU A 130 3.38 -0.89 8.19
CA LEU A 130 2.75 0.11 7.32
C LEU A 130 2.06 1.21 8.13
N LYS A 131 1.20 0.86 9.07
CA LYS A 131 0.51 1.84 9.92
C LYS A 131 1.51 2.70 10.72
N CYS A 132 2.57 2.09 11.23
CA CYS A 132 3.56 2.79 12.05
C CYS A 132 4.41 3.79 11.25
N ILE A 133 4.72 3.51 9.97
CA ILE A 133 5.58 4.39 9.17
C ILE A 133 4.85 5.51 8.47
N LEU A 134 3.53 5.40 8.31
CA LEU A 134 2.72 6.40 7.62
C LEU A 134 2.59 7.66 8.48
N PRO A 135 2.59 8.86 7.87
CA PRO A 135 2.12 10.06 8.54
C PRO A 135 0.70 9.86 9.03
N ARG A 136 0.33 10.56 10.12
CA ARG A 136 -0.95 10.38 10.81
C ARG A 136 -2.18 10.41 9.89
N GLU A 137 -2.23 11.35 8.95
CA GLU A 137 -3.35 11.46 8.00
C GLU A 137 -3.55 10.20 7.13
N TRP A 138 -2.44 9.56 6.73
CA TRP A 138 -2.42 8.36 5.90
C TRP A 138 -2.67 7.11 6.72
N GLU A 139 -2.13 7.06 7.94
CA GLU A 139 -2.42 5.99 8.91
C GLU A 139 -3.92 5.94 9.23
N GLU A 140 -4.52 7.08 9.58
CA GLU A 140 -5.95 7.19 9.88
C GLU A 140 -6.79 6.75 8.67
N LYS A 141 -6.45 7.21 7.45
CA LYS A 141 -7.11 6.80 6.20
C LYS A 141 -7.02 5.30 5.95
N LEU A 142 -5.83 4.70 6.11
CA LEU A 142 -5.65 3.25 5.95
C LEU A 142 -6.43 2.46 7.00
N SER A 143 -6.38 2.89 8.26
CA SER A 143 -7.08 2.25 9.37
C SER A 143 -8.60 2.26 9.17
N GLU A 144 -9.17 3.40 8.77
CA GLU A 144 -10.58 3.52 8.41
C GLU A 144 -10.96 2.58 7.25
N CYS A 145 -10.14 2.53 6.20
CA CYS A 145 -10.41 1.68 5.04
C CYS A 145 -10.37 0.18 5.39
N VAL A 146 -9.48 -0.22 6.31
CA VAL A 146 -9.45 -1.59 6.83
C VAL A 146 -10.68 -1.88 7.68
N GLU A 147 -11.08 -0.96 8.56
CA GLU A 147 -12.29 -1.11 9.39
C GLU A 147 -13.56 -1.26 8.56
N LYS A 148 -13.68 -0.44 7.50
CA LYS A 148 -14.80 -0.48 6.55
C LYS A 148 -14.72 -1.63 5.54
N LYS A 149 -13.68 -2.48 5.60
CA LYS A 149 -13.42 -3.57 4.64
C LYS A 149 -13.30 -3.10 3.19
N TRP A 150 -12.86 -1.87 2.97
CA TRP A 150 -12.46 -1.40 1.63
C TRP A 150 -11.03 -1.83 1.28
N VAL A 151 -10.24 -2.13 2.32
CA VAL A 151 -8.91 -2.71 2.24
C VAL A 151 -8.89 -4.00 3.06
N GLU A 152 -8.30 -5.05 2.52
CA GLU A 152 -8.16 -6.35 3.17
C GLU A 152 -6.67 -6.76 3.22
N PRO A 153 -6.04 -6.77 4.41
CA PRO A 153 -4.70 -7.33 4.57
C PRO A 153 -4.71 -8.84 4.34
N PHE A 154 -3.92 -9.32 3.39
CA PHE A 154 -3.82 -10.73 3.01
C PHE A 154 -2.46 -11.30 3.42
N ASN A 155 -2.47 -12.40 4.16
CA ASN A 155 -1.27 -13.09 4.61
C ASN A 155 -0.82 -14.13 3.57
N ALA A 156 0.17 -13.79 2.77
CA ALA A 156 0.68 -14.67 1.72
C ALA A 156 1.77 -15.63 2.20
N GLY A 157 2.36 -15.39 3.37
CA GLY A 157 3.42 -16.24 3.94
C GLY A 157 4.80 -15.86 3.42
N GLY A 158 5.64 -16.82 3.04
CA GLY A 158 6.98 -16.49 2.55
C GLY A 158 6.97 -15.81 1.17
N ILE A 159 8.04 -15.10 0.83
CA ILE A 159 8.21 -14.49 -0.50
C ILE A 159 8.02 -15.48 -1.69
N GLY A 160 8.33 -16.77 -1.49
CA GLY A 160 8.08 -17.82 -2.48
C GLY A 160 6.59 -18.09 -2.68
N GLU A 161 5.82 -18.13 -1.58
CA GLU A 161 4.37 -18.32 -1.60
C GLU A 161 3.68 -17.09 -2.21
N MET A 162 4.17 -15.87 -1.92
CA MET A 162 3.71 -14.65 -2.59
C MET A 162 3.84 -14.74 -4.11
N LYS A 163 4.98 -15.24 -4.62
CA LYS A 163 5.17 -15.42 -6.05
C LYS A 163 4.17 -16.41 -6.65
N GLU A 164 3.88 -17.51 -5.95
CA GLU A 164 2.85 -18.46 -6.38
C GLU A 164 1.46 -17.81 -6.43
N GLN A 165 1.12 -16.97 -5.45
CA GLN A 165 -0.15 -16.22 -5.47
C GLN A 165 -0.26 -15.30 -6.69
N VAL A 166 0.80 -14.54 -7.00
CA VAL A 166 0.80 -13.67 -8.19
C VAL A 166 0.62 -14.50 -9.47
N MET A 167 1.27 -15.66 -9.55
CA MET A 167 1.14 -16.59 -10.68
C MET A 167 -0.22 -17.29 -10.76
N LEU A 168 -1.05 -17.26 -9.71
CA LEU A 168 -2.43 -17.77 -9.76
C LEU A 168 -3.43 -16.72 -10.26
N PHE A 169 -3.10 -15.44 -10.13
CA PHE A 169 -4.00 -14.32 -10.45
C PHE A 169 -3.58 -13.52 -11.70
N TYR A 170 -2.53 -13.93 -12.40
CA TYR A 170 -1.93 -13.15 -13.49
C TYR A 170 -2.83 -12.91 -14.71
N ASP A 171 -3.86 -13.73 -14.92
CA ASP A 171 -4.86 -13.58 -15.98
C ASP A 171 -6.17 -12.97 -15.46
N GLN A 172 -6.22 -12.60 -14.18
CA GLN A 172 -7.40 -12.04 -13.53
C GLN A 172 -7.23 -10.54 -13.35
N HIS A 173 -7.59 -9.77 -14.39
CA HIS A 173 -7.46 -8.30 -14.39
C HIS A 173 -8.06 -7.62 -13.15
N LYS A 174 -9.17 -8.14 -12.63
CA LYS A 174 -9.83 -7.64 -11.41
C LYS A 174 -8.90 -7.76 -10.20
N GLU A 175 -8.27 -8.92 -10.03
CA GLU A 175 -7.33 -9.19 -8.94
C GLU A 175 -6.08 -8.33 -9.07
N ILE A 176 -5.56 -8.14 -10.28
CA ILE A 176 -4.41 -7.26 -10.55
C ILE A 176 -4.72 -5.80 -10.16
N LEU A 177 -5.88 -5.28 -10.56
CA LEU A 177 -6.30 -3.90 -10.27
C LEU A 177 -6.60 -3.67 -8.79
N ARG A 178 -7.00 -4.72 -8.07
CA ARG A 178 -7.38 -4.69 -6.65
C ARG A 178 -6.36 -5.37 -5.74
N SER A 179 -5.10 -5.45 -6.15
CA SER A 179 -4.01 -5.96 -5.32
C SER A 179 -2.83 -4.99 -5.26
N TRP A 180 -2.21 -4.92 -4.09
CA TRP A 180 -0.94 -4.24 -3.86
C TRP A 180 -0.06 -5.09 -2.94
N LEU A 181 1.21 -5.28 -3.30
CA LEU A 181 2.14 -6.13 -2.56
C LEU A 181 3.21 -5.32 -1.81
N LEU A 182 3.58 -5.77 -0.61
CA LEU A 182 4.78 -5.31 0.09
C LEU A 182 5.61 -6.52 0.49
N PHE A 183 6.92 -6.47 0.24
CA PHE A 183 7.83 -7.54 0.61
C PHE A 183 9.25 -7.03 0.87
N ASP A 184 9.99 -7.83 1.63
CA ASP A 184 11.36 -7.52 2.02
C ASP A 184 12.31 -7.62 0.80
N SER A 185 13.36 -6.78 0.73
CA SER A 185 14.41 -6.97 -0.30
C SER A 185 15.35 -8.12 0.02
N ASP A 186 15.45 -8.52 1.28
CA ASP A 186 16.50 -9.41 1.80
C ASP A 186 17.93 -8.94 1.43
N ALA A 187 18.10 -7.64 1.17
CA ALA A 187 19.35 -7.08 0.70
C ALA A 187 20.43 -7.18 1.80
N LYS A 188 21.60 -7.73 1.45
CA LYS A 188 22.78 -7.75 2.33
C LYS A 188 23.65 -6.50 2.21
N LYS A 189 23.37 -5.66 1.20
CA LYS A 189 24.04 -4.38 0.91
C LYS A 189 23.10 -3.46 0.11
N PRO A 190 23.30 -2.14 0.17
CA PRO A 190 22.46 -1.17 -0.54
C PRO A 190 22.30 -1.47 -2.02
N GLY A 191 21.08 -1.35 -2.54
CA GLY A 191 20.77 -1.51 -3.96
C GLY A 191 20.96 -2.92 -4.52
N CYS A 192 21.09 -3.94 -3.66
CA CYS A 192 21.25 -5.33 -4.08
C CYS A 192 20.25 -6.25 -3.36
N PRO A 193 18.96 -6.22 -3.74
CA PRO A 193 17.98 -7.19 -3.27
C PRO A 193 18.39 -8.63 -3.55
N SER A 194 17.85 -9.57 -2.80
CA SER A 194 18.04 -11.00 -3.03
C SER A 194 17.46 -11.43 -4.39
N GLU A 195 17.97 -12.52 -4.97
CA GLU A 195 17.46 -13.03 -6.24
C GLU A 195 15.99 -13.44 -6.16
N THR A 196 15.54 -13.97 -5.01
CA THR A 196 14.13 -14.30 -4.79
C THR A 196 13.26 -13.06 -4.79
N SER A 197 13.72 -11.99 -4.11
CA SER A 197 12.98 -10.72 -4.04
C SER A 197 12.93 -10.02 -5.39
N LYS A 198 14.05 -10.00 -6.15
CA LYS A 198 14.06 -9.52 -7.55
C LYS A 198 13.09 -10.32 -8.42
N ALA A 199 13.09 -11.65 -8.30
CA ALA A 199 12.23 -12.50 -9.11
C ALA A 199 10.75 -12.25 -8.84
N LEU A 200 10.35 -11.95 -7.60
CA LEU A 200 8.99 -11.53 -7.27
C LEU A 200 8.69 -10.15 -7.90
N GLY A 201 9.59 -9.17 -7.75
CA GLY A 201 9.45 -7.86 -8.37
C GLY A 201 9.23 -7.95 -9.89
N SER A 202 10.07 -8.70 -10.60
CA SER A 202 9.92 -8.91 -12.04
C SER A 202 8.61 -9.59 -12.42
N VAL A 203 8.12 -10.53 -11.60
CA VAL A 203 6.81 -11.16 -11.83
C VAL A 203 5.67 -10.15 -11.65
N CYS A 204 5.73 -9.30 -10.63
CA CYS A 204 4.76 -8.23 -10.43
C CYS A 204 4.76 -7.24 -11.60
N GLU A 205 5.94 -6.80 -12.05
CA GLU A 205 6.08 -5.91 -13.21
C GLU A 205 5.49 -6.53 -14.48
N ASN A 206 5.84 -7.78 -14.78
CA ASN A 206 5.41 -8.47 -16.00
C ASN A 206 3.88 -8.63 -16.08
N TYR A 207 3.19 -8.74 -14.95
CA TYR A 207 1.74 -8.93 -14.89
C TYR A 207 0.98 -7.68 -14.42
N GLY A 208 1.66 -6.54 -14.24
CA GLY A 208 1.03 -5.26 -13.90
C GLY A 208 0.54 -5.12 -12.46
N PHE A 209 0.99 -5.98 -11.54
CA PHE A 209 0.68 -5.84 -10.11
C PHE A 209 1.35 -4.59 -9.53
N ALA A 210 0.62 -3.87 -8.69
CA ALA A 210 1.20 -2.82 -7.88
C ALA A 210 2.02 -3.44 -6.75
N TYR A 211 3.20 -2.91 -6.48
CA TYR A 211 3.98 -3.40 -5.35
C TYR A 211 4.95 -2.34 -4.83
N HIS A 212 5.53 -2.64 -3.68
CA HIS A 212 6.72 -1.99 -3.16
C HIS A 212 7.68 -3.05 -2.61
N GLN A 213 8.90 -3.06 -3.15
CA GLN A 213 10.01 -3.84 -2.59
C GLN A 213 10.80 -2.92 -1.66
N LEU A 214 10.94 -3.29 -0.38
CA LEU A 214 11.64 -2.47 0.60
C LEU A 214 13.09 -2.20 0.19
N LYS A 215 13.58 -0.96 0.33
CA LYS A 215 14.97 -0.60 0.01
C LYS A 215 15.96 -1.09 1.07
N ARG A 216 15.50 -1.21 2.32
CA ARG A 216 16.26 -1.83 3.41
C ARG A 216 16.02 -3.33 3.39
N ARG A 217 16.83 -4.08 4.13
CA ARG A 217 16.79 -5.55 4.12
C ARG A 217 15.41 -6.13 4.42
N ALA A 218 14.79 -5.69 5.50
CA ALA A 218 13.49 -6.16 5.98
C ALA A 218 12.77 -5.07 6.78
N ILE A 219 11.49 -5.27 7.11
CA ILE A 219 10.72 -4.32 7.94
C ILE A 219 11.43 -3.97 9.26
N GLU A 220 12.13 -4.91 9.90
CA GLU A 220 12.85 -4.65 11.15
C GLU A 220 13.96 -3.61 11.01
N ASN A 221 14.51 -3.44 9.80
CA ASN A 221 15.55 -2.45 9.51
C ASN A 221 14.99 -1.02 9.40
N TYR A 222 13.68 -0.83 9.49
CA TYR A 222 13.04 0.49 9.59
C TYR A 222 12.84 0.94 11.05
N ILE A 223 13.17 0.12 12.03
CA ILE A 223 13.05 0.49 13.45
C ILE A 223 14.17 1.50 13.80
N PRO A 224 13.84 2.75 14.16
CA PRO A 224 14.85 3.73 14.52
C PRO A 224 15.63 3.30 15.76
N VAL A 225 16.91 3.66 15.83
CA VAL A 225 17.78 3.35 16.99
C VAL A 225 17.14 3.80 18.31
N LYS A 226 16.46 4.96 18.32
CA LYS A 226 15.74 5.46 19.50
C LYS A 226 14.63 4.52 19.97
N ALA A 227 13.87 3.91 19.06
CA ALA A 227 12.82 2.95 19.40
C ALA A 227 13.42 1.68 20.04
N ILE A 228 14.59 1.23 19.58
CA ILE A 228 15.31 0.11 20.19
C ILE A 228 15.68 0.43 21.65
N PHE A 229 16.23 1.62 21.91
CA PHE A 229 16.56 2.04 23.27
C PHE A 229 15.33 2.22 24.16
N ALA A 230 14.24 2.80 23.64
CA ALA A 230 12.97 2.92 24.35
C ALA A 230 12.43 1.54 24.75
N TRP A 231 12.37 0.60 23.81
CA TRP A 231 11.98 -0.78 24.07
C TRP A 231 12.81 -1.43 25.18
N ILE A 232 14.14 -1.26 25.13
CA ILE A 232 15.05 -1.79 26.16
C ILE A 232 14.77 -1.19 27.53
N TYR A 233 14.46 0.11 27.59
CA TYR A 233 14.16 0.80 28.85
C TYR A 233 12.83 0.37 29.45
N HIS A 234 11.80 0.16 28.62
CA HIS A 234 10.46 -0.24 29.06
C HIS A 234 10.33 -1.73 29.41
N SER A 235 11.29 -2.57 29.03
CA SER A 235 11.24 -3.98 29.37
C SER A 235 11.98 -4.29 30.68
N ASN A 236 11.21 -4.57 31.73
CA ASN A 236 11.72 -5.00 33.04
C ASN A 236 12.56 -6.30 33.00
N ARG A 237 12.53 -7.03 31.88
CA ARG A 237 13.23 -8.33 31.69
C ARG A 237 14.43 -8.25 30.74
N ILE A 238 14.74 -7.09 30.17
CA ILE A 238 15.78 -7.01 29.14
C ILE A 238 17.19 -7.00 29.76
N ARG A 239 17.91 -8.08 29.45
CA ARG A 239 19.26 -8.42 29.93
C ARG A 239 20.29 -7.39 29.48
N LYS A 240 21.36 -7.21 30.28
CA LYS A 240 22.59 -6.44 29.95
C LYS A 240 23.05 -6.61 28.50
N LEU A 241 22.90 -7.82 27.95
CA LEU A 241 23.24 -8.16 26.56
C LEU A 241 22.54 -7.30 25.50
N HIS A 242 21.24 -7.02 25.62
CA HIS A 242 20.54 -6.17 24.65
C HIS A 242 21.00 -4.72 24.72
N LYS A 243 21.36 -4.22 25.92
CA LYS A 243 21.91 -2.87 26.09
C LYS A 243 23.24 -2.74 25.35
N GLU A 244 24.14 -3.70 25.51
CA GLU A 244 25.42 -3.68 24.79
C GLU A 244 25.23 -3.89 23.27
N ARG A 245 24.28 -4.73 22.85
CA ARG A 245 23.92 -4.88 21.44
C ARG A 245 23.37 -3.59 20.84
N ALA A 246 22.46 -2.89 21.52
CA ALA A 246 21.90 -1.63 21.03
C ALA A 246 22.95 -0.52 20.95
N LYS A 247 23.91 -0.49 21.89
CA LYS A 247 25.08 0.39 21.79
C LYS A 247 25.92 0.06 20.56
N ALA A 248 26.31 -1.20 20.38
CA ALA A 248 27.09 -1.63 19.21
C ALA A 248 26.35 -1.33 17.89
N PHE A 249 25.03 -1.56 17.84
CA PHE A 249 24.19 -1.27 16.68
C PHE A 249 24.11 0.23 16.38
N LYS A 250 24.04 1.09 17.41
CA LYS A 250 24.04 2.55 17.25
C LYS A 250 25.33 3.05 16.60
N GLU A 251 26.48 2.44 16.90
CA GLU A 251 27.78 2.82 16.35
C GLU A 251 27.95 2.41 14.87
N LEU A 252 27.09 1.53 14.34
CA LEU A 252 27.08 1.20 12.92
C LEU A 252 26.71 2.43 12.09
N ARG A 253 27.29 2.55 10.89
CA ARG A 253 26.85 3.51 9.88
C ARG A 253 25.42 3.20 9.44
N SER A 254 24.72 4.20 8.88
CA SER A 254 23.34 4.05 8.42
C SER A 254 23.17 2.86 7.46
N GLU A 255 24.02 2.74 6.44
CA GLU A 255 23.97 1.62 5.49
C GLU A 255 24.11 0.25 6.17
N GLN A 256 25.04 0.14 7.13
CA GLN A 256 25.22 -1.08 7.93
C GLN A 256 23.96 -1.42 8.73
N ARG A 257 23.33 -0.43 9.39
CA ARG A 257 22.08 -0.65 10.14
C ARG A 257 20.93 -1.09 9.24
N HIS A 258 20.83 -0.51 8.04
CA HIS A 258 19.74 -0.80 7.10
C HIS A 258 19.80 -2.22 6.50
N HIS A 259 20.95 -2.90 6.60
CA HIS A 259 21.18 -4.22 5.99
C HIS A 259 21.64 -5.29 6.98
N TYR A 260 21.68 -4.96 8.27
CA TYR A 260 21.97 -5.91 9.34
C TYR A 260 20.80 -6.89 9.53
N ASP A 261 21.06 -8.19 9.68
CA ASP A 261 20.00 -9.16 10.04
C ASP A 261 19.50 -8.86 11.46
N MET A 262 18.46 -8.04 11.58
CA MET A 262 17.93 -7.60 12.87
C MET A 262 17.44 -8.76 13.74
N LYS A 263 17.06 -9.89 13.12
CA LYS A 263 16.52 -11.06 13.82
C LYS A 263 17.61 -12.01 14.29
N HIS A 264 18.57 -12.34 13.42
CA HIS A 264 19.58 -13.38 13.67
C HIS A 264 20.99 -12.84 13.91
N GLY A 265 21.31 -11.63 13.46
CA GLY A 265 22.63 -11.01 13.58
C GLY A 265 23.64 -11.48 12.54
N LEU A 266 24.90 -11.05 12.68
CA LEU A 266 25.97 -11.29 11.69
C LEU A 266 26.30 -12.77 11.51
N GLU A 267 26.12 -13.62 12.54
CA GLU A 267 26.51 -15.02 12.50
C GLU A 267 25.79 -15.79 11.35
N LYS A 268 24.52 -15.47 11.08
CA LYS A 268 23.76 -16.09 9.99
C LYS A 268 24.29 -15.66 8.62
N ASP A 269 24.64 -14.39 8.48
CA ASP A 269 25.19 -13.86 7.23
C ASP A 269 26.57 -14.44 6.96
N GLU A 270 27.44 -14.54 7.96
CA GLU A 270 28.77 -15.15 7.86
C GLU A 270 28.70 -16.59 7.33
N LYS A 271 27.75 -17.39 7.83
CA LYS A 271 27.51 -18.77 7.35
C LYS A 271 27.08 -18.84 5.88
N SER A 272 26.57 -17.74 5.33
CA SER A 272 26.11 -17.62 3.94
C SER A 272 27.00 -16.70 3.09
N GLY A 273 28.29 -16.64 3.41
CA GLY A 273 29.31 -15.89 2.65
C GLY A 273 29.63 -14.49 3.18
N GLY A 274 28.97 -14.06 4.26
CA GLY A 274 29.13 -12.74 4.86
C GLY A 274 28.61 -11.59 3.98
N SER A 275 28.77 -10.37 4.48
CA SER A 275 28.61 -9.14 3.68
C SER A 275 29.83 -8.25 3.88
N PRO A 276 30.46 -7.77 2.79
CA PRO A 276 31.59 -6.83 2.88
C PRO A 276 31.30 -5.58 3.70
N LEU A 277 30.01 -5.22 3.81
CA LEU A 277 29.52 -4.05 4.53
C LEU A 277 29.92 -4.03 6.02
N PHE A 278 30.21 -5.19 6.61
CA PHE A 278 30.48 -5.34 8.04
C PHE A 278 31.94 -5.71 8.35
N GLN A 279 32.87 -5.57 7.41
CA GLN A 279 34.28 -5.96 7.60
C GLN A 279 35.07 -4.99 8.49
N ASP A 280 34.68 -3.72 8.53
CA ASP A 280 35.36 -2.63 9.22
C ASP A 280 34.85 -2.36 10.65
N ILE A 281 34.00 -3.24 11.18
CA ILE A 281 33.42 -3.09 12.52
C ILE A 281 34.46 -3.47 13.58
N ASP A 282 34.59 -2.62 14.60
CA ASP A 282 35.41 -2.90 15.78
C ASP A 282 35.11 -4.30 16.36
N PRO A 283 36.12 -5.13 16.67
CA PRO A 283 35.92 -6.50 17.14
C PRO A 283 35.02 -6.63 18.38
N LYS A 284 35.03 -5.65 19.30
CA LYS A 284 34.16 -5.69 20.48
C LYS A 284 32.71 -5.42 20.09
N SER A 285 32.46 -4.43 19.25
CA SER A 285 31.13 -4.18 18.69
C SER A 285 30.62 -5.38 17.89
N ARG A 286 31.49 -6.00 17.08
CA ARG A 286 31.15 -7.20 16.31
C ARG A 286 30.65 -8.33 17.20
N GLN A 287 31.31 -8.59 18.32
CA GLN A 287 30.91 -9.66 19.24
C GLN A 287 29.46 -9.51 19.74
N HIS A 288 29.02 -8.27 19.98
CA HIS A 288 27.65 -7.99 20.40
C HIS A 288 26.62 -8.10 19.26
N LEU A 289 27.07 -7.97 18.01
CA LEU A 289 26.28 -8.01 16.79
C LEU A 289 26.25 -9.40 16.11
N LEU A 290 26.96 -10.39 16.63
CA LEU A 290 26.87 -11.77 16.11
C LEU A 290 25.44 -12.32 16.20
N THR A 291 24.69 -11.90 17.22
CA THR A 291 23.30 -12.30 17.45
C THR A 291 22.37 -11.11 17.29
N GLY A 292 21.20 -11.36 16.70
CA GLY A 292 20.17 -10.35 16.46
C GLY A 292 19.35 -9.99 17.70
N PHE A 293 18.36 -9.13 17.50
CA PHE A 293 17.39 -8.71 18.51
C PHE A 293 16.19 -9.67 18.64
N GLY A 294 16.08 -10.68 17.77
CA GLY A 294 14.96 -11.62 17.76
C GLY A 294 13.72 -11.04 17.07
N ASN A 295 12.54 -11.26 17.64
CA ASN A 295 11.28 -10.76 17.08
C ASN A 295 11.05 -9.28 17.40
N ILE A 296 11.90 -8.41 16.86
CA ILE A 296 11.83 -6.95 17.09
C ILE A 296 10.75 -6.26 16.23
N ALA A 297 10.24 -6.91 15.19
CA ALA A 297 9.11 -6.42 14.40
C ALA A 297 7.85 -6.12 15.23
N GLU A 298 7.68 -6.78 16.38
CA GLU A 298 6.57 -6.50 17.32
C GLU A 298 6.53 -5.04 17.81
N LEU A 299 7.64 -4.29 17.71
CA LEU A 299 7.67 -2.89 18.09
C LEU A 299 6.75 -2.01 17.24
N PHE A 300 6.44 -2.41 16.00
CA PHE A 300 5.50 -1.69 15.15
C PHE A 300 4.06 -1.72 15.67
N LYS A 301 3.74 -2.60 16.62
CA LYS A 301 2.42 -2.62 17.29
C LYS A 301 2.29 -1.56 18.37
N GLN A 302 3.38 -0.85 18.69
CA GLN A 302 3.42 0.30 19.60
C GLN A 302 2.76 0.08 20.97
N SER A 303 2.69 -1.17 21.46
CA SER A 303 1.89 -1.49 22.66
C SER A 303 2.44 -0.93 23.97
N ASN A 304 3.71 -0.51 24.00
CA ASN A 304 4.38 0.01 25.20
C ASN A 304 4.88 1.45 25.04
N PHE A 305 5.06 1.91 23.80
CA PHE A 305 5.50 3.26 23.46
C PHE A 305 5.27 3.51 21.96
N ASP A 306 5.15 4.78 21.59
CA ASP A 306 4.93 5.20 20.21
C ASP A 306 6.26 5.49 19.51
N ILE A 307 6.46 4.90 18.33
CA ILE A 307 7.55 5.26 17.44
C ILE A 307 7.19 6.59 16.79
N GLN A 308 7.89 7.65 17.19
CA GLN A 308 7.62 8.99 16.69
C GLN A 308 8.00 9.12 15.22
N TYR A 309 7.13 9.72 14.39
CA TYR A 309 7.39 9.93 12.97
C TYR A 309 8.71 10.68 12.71
N GLU A 310 9.05 11.65 13.57
CA GLU A 310 10.31 12.39 13.52
C GLU A 310 11.55 11.47 13.62
N TRP A 311 11.45 10.33 14.30
CA TRP A 311 12.55 9.38 14.40
C TRP A 311 12.79 8.63 13.09
N LEU A 312 11.72 8.35 12.33
CA LEU A 312 11.80 7.74 11.00
C LEU A 312 12.45 8.72 10.00
N LEU A 313 12.02 9.99 10.03
CA LEU A 313 12.58 11.06 9.20
C LEU A 313 14.09 11.24 9.45
N LYS A 314 14.48 11.33 10.73
CA LYS A 314 15.90 11.45 11.12
C LYS A 314 16.75 10.24 10.75
N ASP A 315 16.13 9.08 10.56
CA ASP A 315 16.79 7.86 10.09
C ASP A 315 16.75 7.71 8.56
N GLY A 316 16.30 8.73 7.83
CA GLY A 316 16.36 8.81 6.38
C GLY A 316 15.28 8.00 5.65
N GLN A 317 14.11 7.80 6.27
CA GLN A 317 13.03 6.98 5.69
C GLN A 317 12.06 7.76 4.80
N ASP A 318 12.08 9.09 4.85
CA ASP A 318 11.07 9.96 4.23
C ASP A 318 10.80 9.65 2.76
N SER A 319 11.84 9.63 1.92
CA SER A 319 11.71 9.38 0.48
C SER A 319 11.02 8.05 0.17
N GLU A 320 11.31 7.00 0.92
CA GLU A 320 10.69 5.68 0.67
C GLU A 320 9.28 5.61 1.25
N ILE A 321 9.02 6.26 2.39
CA ILE A 321 7.66 6.39 2.93
C ILE A 321 6.77 7.09 1.89
N GLN A 322 7.24 8.14 1.22
CA GLN A 322 6.50 8.80 0.15
C GLN A 322 6.23 7.87 -1.05
N GLU A 323 7.19 7.04 -1.43
CA GLU A 323 6.99 6.03 -2.50
C GLU A 323 5.93 4.99 -2.10
N ILE A 324 5.95 4.51 -0.86
CA ILE A 324 4.93 3.60 -0.33
C ILE A 324 3.56 4.26 -0.35
N ILE A 325 3.45 5.51 0.12
CA ILE A 325 2.20 6.27 0.12
C ILE A 325 1.67 6.38 -1.32
N GLN A 326 2.50 6.85 -2.24
CA GLN A 326 2.09 7.03 -3.64
C GLN A 326 1.67 5.71 -4.28
N SER A 327 2.44 4.63 -4.07
CA SER A 327 2.15 3.31 -4.65
C SER A 327 0.87 2.69 -4.09
N LEU A 328 0.67 2.74 -2.76
CA LEU A 328 -0.47 2.14 -2.09
C LEU A 328 -1.76 2.95 -2.29
N PHE A 329 -1.75 4.24 -1.96
CA PHE A 329 -2.97 5.05 -1.94
C PHE A 329 -3.46 5.41 -3.34
N LYS A 330 -2.61 5.34 -4.37
CA LYS A 330 -3.04 5.34 -5.78
C LYS A 330 -4.05 4.22 -6.08
N ARG A 331 -3.97 3.07 -5.39
CA ARG A 331 -4.83 1.90 -5.60
C ARG A 331 -6.10 1.91 -4.75
N MET A 332 -6.13 2.70 -3.68
CA MET A 332 -7.33 2.94 -2.86
C MET A 332 -8.24 3.89 -3.63
#